data_AF-A0A1I2EZA4-F1
#
_entry.id   AF-A0A1I2EZA4-F1
#
_cell.length_a   1.000
_cell.length_b   1.000
_cell.length_c   1.000
_cell.angle_alpha   90.00
_cell.angle_beta   90.00
_cell.angle_gamma   90.00
#
_symmetry.space_group_name_H-M   'P 1'
#
loop_
_entity.id
_entity.type
_entity.pdbx_description
1 polymer ?
#
loop_
_entity_poly.entity_id
_entity_poly.type
_entity_poly.pdbx_seq_one_letter_code
_entity_poly.pdbx_strand_id
1 'polypeptide(L)'
;MIIKNPAYAAVFISCLMLCACKCNRTHLQEETGTPLYVYSFEKTAPLSPDNTKKLISDFLGMQSIQDLTVSKDENIAYFVSPDDVNTTLEQDLTTGNFAFNKFSKVYLGDFVPQLPGKEDAIKISEKFIRDKGLFPKNAEQLKLVHEGGLRAQSVKGPIVDKLITLTYGRIIDSLQVIGAGSKIAVNIGDKGEVLGLIYRWRELNQTSGKRQLKPEELISREEAEGLLKRQIAQEFGAAAKYDTKSVNKSYYDNNGTILQPVYAFETVITLEDKQLQPIHYLGVVEMLKNSPEPLHLLNVDPKARDQIKMIDRGQIDTSYHGTQPTKD
;
A
#
# COMPACT_ATOMS: atom_id res chain seq x y z
N MET A 1 14.71 -60.72 -54.16
CA MET A 1 16.00 -60.12 -53.72
C MET A 1 15.79 -59.55 -52.31
N ILE A 2 16.02 -60.39 -51.29
CA ILE A 2 16.95 -60.17 -50.14
C ILE A 2 16.58 -58.91 -49.32
N ILE A 3 15.69 -58.97 -48.31
CA ILE A 3 15.89 -59.35 -46.89
C ILE A 3 17.22 -58.83 -46.28
N LYS A 4 17.15 -57.93 -45.28
CA LYS A 4 17.69 -58.13 -43.91
C LYS A 4 17.60 -56.87 -43.04
N ASN A 5 16.89 -57.01 -41.93
CA ASN A 5 17.18 -56.35 -40.64
C ASN A 5 18.52 -56.88 -40.10
N PRO A 6 19.22 -56.11 -39.24
CA PRO A 6 19.29 -56.58 -37.86
C PRO A 6 19.24 -55.47 -36.80
N ALA A 7 18.81 -55.92 -35.62
CA ALA A 7 18.69 -55.22 -34.35
C ALA A 7 20.04 -54.74 -33.79
N TYR A 8 20.00 -53.66 -33.00
CA TYR A 8 20.95 -53.42 -31.92
C TYR A 8 20.21 -53.05 -30.64
N ALA A 9 20.48 -53.85 -29.61
CA ALA A 9 20.06 -53.66 -28.24
C ALA A 9 20.90 -52.55 -27.59
N ALA A 10 20.24 -51.62 -26.90
CA ALA A 10 20.90 -50.66 -26.03
C ALA A 10 20.57 -50.98 -24.56
N VAL A 11 21.63 -51.30 -23.83
CA VAL A 11 21.66 -51.58 -22.40
C VAL A 11 21.48 -50.25 -21.65
N PHE A 12 20.40 -50.11 -20.87
CA PHE A 12 20.24 -49.00 -19.93
C PHE A 12 20.98 -49.33 -18.64
N ILE A 13 22.15 -48.72 -18.45
CA ILE A 13 22.90 -48.75 -17.19
C ILE A 13 22.32 -47.67 -16.28
N SER A 14 21.77 -48.13 -15.16
CA SER A 14 21.33 -47.34 -14.02
C SER A 14 22.53 -46.76 -13.27
N CYS A 15 22.73 -45.44 -13.35
CA CYS A 15 23.63 -44.72 -12.45
C CYS A 15 22.79 -43.94 -11.43
N LEU A 16 22.71 -44.48 -10.22
CA LEU A 16 22.27 -43.74 -9.03
C LEU A 16 23.31 -42.66 -8.70
N MET A 17 22.96 -41.40 -8.91
CA MET A 17 23.66 -40.25 -8.34
C MET A 17 22.94 -39.84 -7.05
N LEU A 18 23.51 -40.22 -5.90
CA LEU A 18 23.17 -39.68 -4.60
C LEU A 18 23.73 -38.24 -4.52
N CYS A 19 22.92 -37.26 -4.89
CA CYS A 19 23.20 -35.85 -4.58
C CYS A 19 22.95 -35.63 -3.08
N ALA A 20 24.03 -35.64 -2.30
CA ALA A 20 24.04 -35.09 -0.96
C ALA A 20 23.85 -33.56 -1.05
N CYS A 21 22.63 -33.07 -0.78
CA CYS A 21 22.35 -31.66 -0.60
C CYS A 21 23.16 -31.13 0.59
N LYS A 22 24.28 -30.44 0.32
CA LYS A 22 24.90 -29.53 1.28
C LYS A 22 23.92 -28.39 1.53
N CYS A 23 23.16 -28.48 2.62
CA CYS A 23 22.45 -27.34 3.20
C CYS A 23 23.48 -26.26 3.52
N ASN A 24 23.62 -25.29 2.63
CA ASN A 24 24.27 -24.02 2.93
C ASN A 24 23.36 -23.27 3.91
N ARG A 25 23.47 -23.58 5.20
CA ARG A 25 23.03 -22.67 6.25
C ARG A 25 23.96 -21.48 6.16
N THR A 26 23.55 -20.47 5.42
CA THR A 26 24.09 -19.12 5.50
C THR A 26 24.05 -18.73 6.98
N HIS A 27 25.23 -18.69 7.59
CA HIS A 27 25.43 -18.15 8.92
C HIS A 27 24.97 -16.70 8.85
N LEU A 28 23.85 -16.37 9.49
CA LEU A 28 23.41 -15.00 9.70
C LEU A 28 24.53 -14.32 10.50
N GLN A 29 25.33 -13.49 9.82
CA GLN A 29 26.18 -12.54 10.53
C GLN A 29 25.25 -11.67 11.35
N GLU A 30 25.47 -11.66 12.67
CA GLU A 30 24.88 -10.65 13.54
C GLU A 30 25.32 -9.29 13.00
N GLU A 31 24.43 -8.62 12.27
CA GLU A 31 24.64 -7.25 11.84
C GLU A 31 24.93 -6.44 13.10
N THR A 32 26.15 -5.89 13.18
CA THR A 32 26.50 -4.87 14.17
C THR A 32 25.44 -3.78 14.09
N GLY A 33 24.55 -3.78 15.08
CA GLY A 33 23.19 -3.29 14.90
C GLY A 33 23.16 -1.80 14.62
N THR A 34 22.66 -1.42 13.44
CA THR A 34 22.26 -0.04 13.17
C THR A 34 21.40 0.46 14.34
N PRO A 35 21.77 1.58 14.98
CA PRO A 35 21.02 2.08 16.12
C PRO A 35 19.57 2.36 15.68
N LEU A 36 18.61 1.93 16.51
CA LEU A 36 17.19 2.15 16.28
C LEU A 36 16.71 3.33 17.11
N TYR A 37 15.67 3.98 16.62
CA TYR A 37 15.14 5.22 17.19
C TYR A 37 13.62 5.19 17.21
N VAL A 38 13.02 5.95 18.11
CA VAL A 38 11.64 6.43 17.97
C VAL A 38 11.69 7.88 17.53
N TYR A 39 10.83 8.23 16.57
CA TYR A 39 10.69 9.60 16.08
C TYR A 39 9.32 10.15 16.45
N SER A 40 9.23 11.39 16.90
CA SER A 40 7.96 12.11 16.98
C SER A 40 7.79 13.07 15.81
N PHE A 41 6.53 13.24 15.39
CA PHE A 41 6.17 14.23 14.39
C PHE A 41 6.08 15.63 15.01
N GLU A 42 6.28 16.65 14.17
CA GLU A 42 5.88 18.02 14.49
C GLU A 42 4.38 18.06 14.76
N LYS A 43 3.96 18.85 15.76
CA LYS A 43 2.54 19.04 16.03
C LYS A 43 1.91 19.84 14.90
N THR A 44 0.89 19.28 14.26
CA THR A 44 0.05 20.01 13.31
C THR A 44 -0.69 21.11 14.07
N ALA A 45 -0.61 22.34 13.57
CA ALA A 45 -1.43 23.44 14.10
C ALA A 45 -2.92 23.11 13.89
N PRO A 46 -3.83 23.57 14.78
CA PRO A 46 -5.25 23.33 14.60
C PRO A 46 -5.72 23.78 13.23
N LEU A 47 -6.35 22.86 12.49
CA LEU A 47 -6.93 23.16 11.18
C LEU A 47 -8.43 23.37 11.31
N SER A 48 -8.96 24.16 10.38
CA SER A 48 -10.37 24.51 10.28
C SER A 48 -10.90 24.17 8.90
N PRO A 49 -12.23 24.12 8.72
CA PRO A 49 -12.85 23.95 7.41
C PRO A 49 -12.39 24.99 6.36
N ASP A 50 -11.96 26.18 6.78
CA ASP A 50 -11.45 27.20 5.86
C ASP A 50 -10.09 26.81 5.27
N ASN A 51 -9.28 26.04 5.99
CA ASN A 51 -8.08 25.43 5.43
C ASN A 51 -8.44 24.46 4.30
N THR A 52 -9.51 23.67 4.46
CA THR A 52 -10.00 22.76 3.43
C THR A 52 -10.54 23.52 2.22
N LYS A 53 -11.27 24.63 2.43
CA LYS A 53 -11.72 25.49 1.33
C LYS A 53 -10.55 26.06 0.51
N LYS A 54 -9.47 26.44 1.18
CA LYS A 54 -8.25 26.87 0.50
C LYS A 54 -7.66 25.74 -0.34
N LEU A 55 -7.60 24.51 0.18
CA LEU A 55 -7.14 23.36 -0.62
C LEU A 55 -8.06 23.11 -1.83
N ILE A 56 -9.38 23.25 -1.69
CA ILE A 56 -10.32 23.12 -2.81
C ILE A 56 -10.04 24.19 -3.87
N SER A 57 -9.80 25.43 -3.49
CA SER A 57 -9.41 26.49 -4.44
C SER A 57 -8.06 26.19 -5.10
N ASP A 58 -7.04 25.85 -4.31
CA ASP A 58 -5.66 25.65 -4.77
C ASP A 58 -5.47 24.41 -5.64
N PHE A 59 -6.20 23.34 -5.34
CA PHE A 59 -6.06 22.04 -6.02
C PHE A 59 -7.19 21.80 -7.00
N LEU A 60 -8.44 22.13 -6.68
CA LEU A 60 -9.59 21.90 -7.56
C LEU A 60 -9.91 23.09 -8.47
N GLY A 61 -9.43 24.30 -8.15
CA GLY A 61 -9.69 25.51 -8.94
C GLY A 61 -11.08 26.11 -8.69
N MET A 62 -11.76 25.69 -7.62
CA MET A 62 -13.13 26.11 -7.32
C MET A 62 -13.14 27.24 -6.29
N GLN A 63 -13.78 28.37 -6.64
CA GLN A 63 -13.81 29.57 -5.78
C GLN A 63 -15.07 29.66 -4.91
N SER A 64 -16.20 29.10 -5.37
CA SER A 64 -17.46 29.08 -4.62
C SER A 64 -17.70 27.68 -4.07
N ILE A 65 -17.60 27.52 -2.75
CA ILE A 65 -17.74 26.23 -2.06
C ILE A 65 -18.93 26.33 -1.12
N GLN A 66 -20.05 25.73 -1.51
CA GLN A 66 -21.27 25.70 -0.70
C GLN A 66 -21.42 24.38 0.06
N ASP A 67 -20.88 23.28 -0.49
CA ASP A 67 -21.17 21.90 -0.03
C ASP A 67 -19.98 21.23 0.67
N LEU A 68 -19.35 21.92 1.62
CA LEU A 68 -18.33 21.31 2.47
C LEU A 68 -18.99 20.61 3.67
N THR A 69 -18.82 19.29 3.75
CA THR A 69 -19.32 18.49 4.88
C THR A 69 -18.19 18.26 5.88
N VAL A 70 -18.49 18.36 7.18
CA VAL A 70 -17.50 18.07 8.25
C VAL A 70 -18.05 16.96 9.14
N SER A 71 -17.36 15.83 9.15
CA SER A 71 -17.61 14.72 10.07
C SER A 71 -17.06 15.11 11.45
N LYS A 72 -17.95 15.31 12.44
CA LYS A 72 -17.53 15.68 13.80
C LYS A 72 -16.79 14.55 14.51
N ASP A 73 -17.18 13.31 14.25
CA ASP A 73 -16.63 12.14 14.94
C ASP A 73 -15.22 11.80 14.44
N GLU A 74 -14.99 11.95 13.13
CA GLU A 74 -13.70 11.64 12.50
C GLU A 74 -12.81 12.89 12.37
N ASN A 75 -13.36 14.09 12.61
CA ASN A 75 -12.73 15.38 12.37
C ASN A 75 -12.19 15.53 10.93
N ILE A 76 -12.95 15.03 9.97
CA ILE A 76 -12.63 15.06 8.53
C ILE A 76 -13.57 16.04 7.83
N ALA A 77 -13.00 16.94 7.04
CA ALA A 77 -13.73 17.77 6.10
C ALA A 77 -13.70 17.12 4.72
N TYR A 78 -14.88 16.95 4.10
CA TYR A 78 -15.06 16.28 2.82
C TYR A 78 -15.89 17.13 1.86
N PHE A 79 -15.47 17.15 0.60
CA PHE A 79 -16.09 17.90 -0.48
C PHE A 79 -16.29 16.99 -1.71
N VAL A 80 -17.46 17.14 -2.33
CA VAL A 80 -17.78 16.56 -3.65
C VAL A 80 -18.23 17.70 -4.53
N SER A 81 -17.67 17.78 -5.75
CA SER A 81 -18.12 18.78 -6.71
C SER A 81 -19.58 18.51 -7.13
N PRO A 82 -20.45 19.54 -7.16
CA PRO A 82 -21.80 19.39 -7.69
C PRO A 82 -21.81 19.10 -9.21
N ASP A 83 -20.73 19.46 -9.93
CA ASP A 83 -20.63 19.27 -11.37
C ASP A 83 -20.16 17.85 -11.75
N ASP A 84 -19.31 17.24 -10.91
CA ASP A 84 -18.83 15.87 -11.10
C ASP A 84 -18.57 15.19 -9.75
N VAL A 85 -19.36 14.17 -9.44
CA VAL A 85 -19.25 13.38 -8.20
C VAL A 85 -17.90 12.66 -8.03
N ASN A 86 -17.11 12.53 -9.09
CA ASN A 86 -15.76 11.96 -9.01
C ASN A 86 -14.69 13.00 -8.66
N THR A 87 -15.05 14.29 -8.70
CA THR A 87 -14.17 15.36 -8.24
C THR A 87 -14.38 15.57 -6.75
N THR A 88 -13.41 15.16 -5.95
CA THR A 88 -13.52 15.13 -4.48
C THR A 88 -12.28 15.71 -3.81
N LEU A 89 -12.45 16.17 -2.58
CA LEU A 89 -11.34 16.50 -1.68
C LEU A 89 -11.71 16.11 -0.25
N GLU A 90 -10.78 15.50 0.46
CA GLU A 90 -10.89 15.19 1.87
C GLU A 90 -9.68 15.74 2.63
N GLN A 91 -9.89 16.22 3.85
CA GLN A 91 -8.83 16.63 4.76
C GLN A 91 -9.14 16.19 6.19
N ASP A 92 -8.20 15.50 6.80
CA ASP A 92 -8.19 15.25 8.25
C ASP A 92 -7.68 16.52 8.94
N LEU A 93 -8.56 17.17 9.71
CA LEU A 93 -8.28 18.43 10.39
C LEU A 93 -7.36 18.26 11.62
N THR A 94 -7.10 17.02 12.04
CA THR A 94 -6.20 16.69 13.14
C THR A 94 -4.77 16.54 12.65
N THR A 95 -4.58 15.78 11.57
CA THR A 95 -3.23 15.45 11.07
C THR A 95 -2.76 16.38 9.97
N GLY A 96 -3.69 17.04 9.26
CA GLY A 96 -3.41 17.82 8.05
C GLY A 96 -3.23 16.98 6.81
N ASN A 97 -3.40 15.66 6.92
CA ASN A 97 -3.46 14.78 5.76
C ASN A 97 -4.64 15.18 4.88
N PHE A 98 -4.44 15.10 3.57
CA PHE A 98 -5.52 15.36 2.63
C PHE A 98 -5.34 14.53 1.38
N ALA A 99 -6.44 14.34 0.67
CA ALA A 99 -6.44 13.77 -0.66
C ALA A 99 -7.39 14.54 -1.55
N PHE A 100 -7.07 14.63 -2.84
CA PHE A 100 -8.01 15.11 -3.84
C PHE A 100 -8.03 14.19 -5.04
N ASN A 101 -9.16 14.20 -5.73
CA ASN A 101 -9.37 13.49 -6.97
C ASN A 101 -10.11 14.40 -7.96
N LYS A 102 -9.68 14.39 -9.23
CA LYS A 102 -10.31 15.04 -10.38
C LYS A 102 -10.57 14.07 -11.52
N PHE A 103 -10.56 12.78 -11.22
CA PHE A 103 -10.74 11.73 -12.19
C PHE A 103 -12.15 11.81 -12.77
N SER A 104 -12.30 12.49 -13.89
CA SER A 104 -13.61 12.78 -14.46
C SER A 104 -14.24 11.52 -15.06
N LYS A 105 -15.55 11.56 -15.29
CA LYS A 105 -16.27 10.48 -16.00
C LYS A 105 -15.66 10.10 -17.34
N VAL A 106 -14.95 11.03 -18.01
CA VAL A 106 -14.28 10.76 -19.29
C VAL A 106 -13.26 9.63 -19.15
N TYR A 107 -12.52 9.59 -18.04
CA TYR A 107 -11.52 8.55 -17.80
C TYR A 107 -12.13 7.15 -17.54
N LEU A 108 -13.40 7.09 -17.12
CA LEU A 108 -14.15 5.84 -16.93
C LEU A 108 -14.69 5.25 -18.24
N GLY A 109 -14.73 6.02 -19.32
CA GLY A 109 -15.22 5.57 -20.64
C GLY A 109 -14.12 5.05 -21.57
N ASP A 110 -14.33 5.20 -22.88
CA ASP A 110 -13.41 4.71 -23.92
C ASP A 110 -12.23 5.66 -24.21
N PHE A 111 -12.09 6.74 -23.44
CA PHE A 111 -11.02 7.73 -23.63
C PHE A 111 -9.61 7.11 -23.50
N VAL A 112 -8.73 7.37 -24.44
CA VAL A 112 -7.34 6.90 -24.40
C VAL A 112 -6.42 8.11 -24.14
N PRO A 113 -5.89 8.27 -22.91
CA PRO A 113 -5.03 9.39 -22.59
C PRO A 113 -3.64 9.25 -23.23
N GLN A 114 -3.03 10.39 -23.55
CA GLN A 114 -1.62 10.50 -23.92
C GLN A 114 -0.78 10.62 -22.64
N LEU A 115 -0.49 9.48 -22.01
CA LEU A 115 0.30 9.46 -20.78
C LEU A 115 1.78 9.79 -21.05
N PRO A 116 2.45 10.54 -20.16
CA PRO A 116 3.89 10.79 -20.27
C PRO A 116 4.69 9.50 -20.07
N GLY A 117 5.92 9.48 -20.58
CA GLY A 117 6.88 8.42 -20.24
C GLY A 117 7.25 8.46 -18.75
N LYS A 118 7.73 7.33 -18.21
CA LYS A 118 8.08 7.17 -16.79
C LYS A 118 8.93 8.31 -16.21
N GLU A 119 10.03 8.65 -16.85
CA GLU A 119 10.94 9.69 -16.34
C GLU A 119 10.28 11.07 -16.29
N ASP A 120 9.44 11.38 -17.28
CA ASP A 120 8.72 12.65 -17.34
C ASP A 120 7.58 12.67 -16.33
N ALA A 121 6.90 11.55 -16.11
CA ALA A 121 5.91 11.41 -15.04
C ALA A 121 6.54 11.69 -13.66
N ILE A 122 7.74 11.18 -13.39
CA ILE A 122 8.48 11.44 -12.15
C ILE A 122 8.80 12.94 -12.02
N LYS A 123 9.31 13.57 -13.08
CA LYS A 123 9.60 15.02 -13.08
C LYS A 123 8.36 15.86 -12.84
N ILE A 124 7.25 15.53 -13.50
CA ILE A 124 5.94 16.20 -13.35
C ILE A 124 5.47 16.09 -11.90
N SER A 125 5.49 14.89 -11.33
CA SER A 125 5.09 14.64 -9.95
C SER A 125 5.95 15.43 -8.96
N GLU A 126 7.27 15.34 -9.04
CA GLU A 126 8.15 16.06 -8.12
C GLU A 126 8.00 17.57 -8.26
N LYS A 127 7.88 18.08 -9.49
CA LYS A 127 7.63 19.50 -9.74
C LYS A 127 6.32 19.94 -9.11
N PHE A 128 5.23 19.17 -9.29
CA PHE A 128 3.94 19.47 -8.69
C PHE A 128 4.03 19.53 -7.16
N ILE A 129 4.67 18.54 -6.52
CA ILE A 129 4.86 18.51 -5.07
C ILE A 129 5.65 19.74 -4.59
N ARG A 130 6.73 20.13 -5.31
CA ARG A 130 7.54 21.33 -4.99
C ARG A 130 6.76 22.62 -5.15
N ASP A 131 6.10 22.82 -6.30
CA ASP A 131 5.36 24.04 -6.62
C ASP A 131 4.20 24.29 -5.66
N LYS A 132 3.61 23.21 -5.13
CA LYS A 132 2.53 23.27 -4.13
C LYS A 132 3.05 23.40 -2.70
N GLY A 133 4.35 23.51 -2.49
CA GLY A 133 4.96 23.62 -1.15
C GLY A 133 4.78 22.37 -0.29
N LEU A 134 4.56 21.21 -0.91
CA LEU A 134 4.32 19.92 -0.25
C LEU A 134 5.59 19.07 -0.14
N PHE A 135 6.69 19.54 -0.73
CA PHE A 135 7.94 18.79 -0.73
C PHE A 135 8.52 18.71 0.69
N PRO A 136 9.01 17.55 1.12
CA PRO A 136 9.53 17.38 2.47
C PRO A 136 10.67 18.34 2.79
N LYS A 137 10.77 18.78 4.04
CA LYS A 137 11.90 19.61 4.52
C LYS A 137 13.24 18.91 4.29
N ASN A 138 13.28 17.59 4.52
CA ASN A 138 14.42 16.76 4.18
C ASN A 138 14.14 15.95 2.90
N ALA A 139 14.70 16.41 1.79
CA ALA A 139 14.56 15.80 0.47
C ALA A 139 15.09 14.37 0.38
N GLU A 140 16.13 14.04 1.15
CA GLU A 140 16.77 12.72 1.09
C GLU A 140 15.86 11.60 1.59
N GLN A 141 14.88 11.96 2.42
CA GLN A 141 13.93 11.01 2.98
C GLN A 141 12.85 10.61 1.97
N LEU A 142 12.57 11.43 0.95
CA LEU A 142 11.55 11.13 -0.04
C LEU A 142 12.11 10.22 -1.13
N LYS A 143 11.56 9.01 -1.27
CA LYS A 143 11.96 8.06 -2.31
C LYS A 143 10.75 7.54 -3.05
N LEU A 144 10.86 7.41 -4.37
CA LEU A 144 9.87 6.68 -5.16
C LEU A 144 9.96 5.20 -4.77
N VAL A 145 8.88 4.67 -4.17
CA VAL A 145 8.82 3.27 -3.69
C VAL A 145 7.91 2.40 -4.55
N HIS A 146 7.01 2.99 -5.31
CA HIS A 146 6.13 2.26 -6.21
C HIS A 146 5.71 3.12 -7.41
N GLU A 147 5.62 2.45 -8.55
CA GLU A 147 5.07 2.95 -9.80
C GLU A 147 4.03 1.94 -10.26
N GLY A 148 2.81 2.43 -10.50
CA GLY A 148 1.69 1.63 -10.95
C GLY A 148 0.71 2.50 -11.73
N GLY A 149 -0.56 2.12 -11.73
CA GLY A 149 -1.58 2.88 -12.42
C GLY A 149 -2.90 2.14 -12.53
N LEU A 150 -3.87 2.79 -13.16
CA LEU A 150 -5.15 2.19 -13.52
C LEU A 150 -5.11 1.73 -14.96
N ARG A 151 -5.55 0.50 -15.19
CA ARG A 151 -5.76 -0.08 -16.52
C ARG A 151 -7.23 -0.36 -16.71
N ALA A 152 -7.75 -0.05 -17.89
CA ALA A 152 -9.09 -0.42 -18.30
C ALA A 152 -9.02 -1.41 -19.46
N GLN A 153 -9.95 -2.36 -19.45
CA GLN A 153 -10.16 -3.29 -20.55
C GLN A 153 -11.66 -3.50 -20.72
N SER A 154 -12.18 -3.24 -21.92
CA SER A 154 -13.54 -3.67 -22.27
C SER A 154 -13.55 -5.17 -22.61
N VAL A 155 -14.72 -5.82 -22.54
CA VAL A 155 -14.87 -7.30 -22.65
C VAL A 155 -14.12 -7.92 -23.85
N LYS A 156 -13.91 -7.17 -24.94
CA LYS A 156 -13.13 -7.60 -26.11
C LYS A 156 -12.14 -6.55 -26.61
N GLY A 157 -11.87 -5.52 -25.82
CA GLY A 157 -10.99 -4.41 -26.21
C GLY A 157 -9.54 -4.60 -25.79
N PRO A 158 -8.65 -3.75 -26.32
CA PRO A 158 -7.28 -3.67 -25.84
C PRO A 158 -7.24 -3.20 -24.38
N ILE A 159 -6.16 -3.57 -23.68
CA ILE A 159 -5.84 -2.99 -22.38
C ILE A 159 -5.33 -1.57 -22.62
N VAL A 160 -5.92 -0.60 -21.93
CA VAL A 160 -5.55 0.81 -22.01
C VAL A 160 -5.11 1.29 -20.63
N ASP A 161 -3.90 1.84 -20.54
CA ASP A 161 -3.45 2.56 -19.35
C ASP A 161 -4.20 3.89 -19.26
N LYS A 162 -4.83 4.16 -18.12
CA LYS A 162 -5.68 5.34 -17.88
C LYS A 162 -5.00 6.40 -17.04
N LEU A 163 -4.10 5.99 -16.15
CA LEU A 163 -3.35 6.89 -15.28
C LEU A 163 -2.07 6.21 -14.81
N ILE A 164 -1.06 7.02 -14.48
CA ILE A 164 0.17 6.58 -13.80
C ILE A 164 0.05 7.00 -12.33
N THR A 165 0.29 6.08 -11.40
CA THR A 165 0.37 6.36 -9.96
C THR A 165 1.82 6.26 -9.51
N LEU A 166 2.37 7.37 -9.02
CA LEU A 166 3.69 7.41 -8.42
C LEU A 166 3.54 7.55 -6.91
N THR A 167 4.04 6.57 -6.17
CA THR A 167 3.99 6.58 -4.71
C THR A 167 5.39 6.77 -4.15
N TYR A 168 5.54 7.84 -3.39
CA TYR A 168 6.73 8.18 -2.64
C TYR A 168 6.54 7.77 -1.19
N GLY A 169 7.55 7.12 -0.63
CA GLY A 169 7.63 6.74 0.76
C GLY A 169 8.80 7.41 1.45
N ARG A 170 8.82 7.32 2.78
CA ARG A 170 9.92 7.82 3.59
C ARG A 170 11.00 6.76 3.81
N ILE A 171 12.27 7.16 3.72
CA ILE A 171 13.42 6.40 4.23
C ILE A 171 14.14 7.22 5.30
N ILE A 172 14.43 6.61 6.45
CA ILE A 172 15.19 7.21 7.56
C ILE A 172 16.19 6.18 8.09
N ASP A 173 17.42 6.61 8.36
CA ASP A 173 18.51 5.73 8.84
C ASP A 173 18.67 4.47 7.97
N SER A 174 18.51 4.64 6.65
CA SER A 174 18.49 3.55 5.64
C SER A 174 17.38 2.50 5.79
N LEU A 175 16.41 2.73 6.68
CA LEU A 175 15.23 1.88 6.85
C LEU A 175 14.01 2.52 6.17
N GLN A 176 13.22 1.69 5.50
CA GLN A 176 11.96 2.12 4.90
C GLN A 176 10.92 2.38 6.00
N VAL A 177 10.10 3.41 5.81
CA VAL A 177 8.88 3.63 6.58
C VAL A 177 7.71 2.98 5.84
N ILE A 178 7.02 2.07 6.52
CA ILE A 178 5.81 1.39 6.06
C ILE A 178 4.59 1.86 6.89
N GLY A 179 3.38 1.47 6.48
CA GLY A 179 2.14 1.82 7.16
C GLY A 179 1.28 2.84 6.40
N ALA A 180 0.35 3.46 7.12
CA ALA A 180 -0.68 4.33 6.57
C ALA A 180 -0.20 5.78 6.35
N GLY A 181 0.81 6.23 7.11
CA GLY A 181 1.41 7.56 6.98
C GLY A 181 2.69 7.59 6.14
N SER A 182 3.43 8.70 6.24
CA SER A 182 4.71 8.97 5.57
C SER A 182 4.74 8.65 4.07
N LYS A 183 3.65 9.02 3.38
CA LYS A 183 3.42 8.70 1.97
C LYS A 183 2.87 9.90 1.20
N ILE A 184 3.35 10.04 -0.04
CA ILE A 184 2.77 10.94 -1.03
C ILE A 184 2.48 10.11 -2.27
N ALA A 185 1.23 10.04 -2.73
CA ALA A 185 0.89 9.38 -3.97
C ALA A 185 0.31 10.39 -4.96
N VAL A 186 0.85 10.43 -6.17
CA VAL A 186 0.43 11.36 -7.23
C VAL A 186 -0.11 10.55 -8.41
N ASN A 187 -1.31 10.91 -8.88
CA ASN A 187 -1.95 10.31 -10.05
C ASN A 187 -1.83 11.27 -11.24
N ILE A 188 -1.23 10.79 -12.33
CA ILE A 188 -0.94 11.55 -13.55
C ILE A 188 -1.79 11.01 -14.69
N GLY A 189 -2.47 11.91 -15.40
CA GLY A 189 -3.36 11.64 -16.52
C GLY A 189 -2.84 12.13 -17.87
N ASP A 190 -3.79 12.45 -18.74
CA ASP A 190 -3.56 12.94 -20.10
C ASP A 190 -2.59 14.11 -20.13
N LYS A 191 -1.58 14.01 -21.00
CA LYS A 191 -0.56 15.05 -21.23
C LYS A 191 0.15 15.51 -19.96
N GLY A 192 0.19 14.65 -18.94
CA GLY A 192 0.88 14.94 -17.68
C GLY A 192 0.07 15.75 -16.67
N GLU A 193 -1.25 15.89 -16.84
CA GLU A 193 -2.07 16.55 -15.83
C GLU A 193 -2.09 15.77 -14.51
N VAL A 194 -2.05 16.47 -13.37
CA VAL A 194 -2.17 15.83 -12.05
C VAL A 194 -3.65 15.71 -11.69
N LEU A 195 -4.16 14.48 -11.74
CA LEU A 195 -5.56 14.16 -11.48
C LEU A 195 -5.85 13.93 -10.00
N GLY A 196 -4.85 13.56 -9.21
CA GLY A 196 -5.07 13.26 -7.81
C GLY A 196 -3.79 13.25 -7.01
N LEU A 197 -3.98 13.43 -5.71
CA LEU A 197 -2.93 13.41 -4.71
C LEU A 197 -3.48 12.74 -3.46
N ILE A 198 -2.68 11.88 -2.84
CA ILE A 198 -2.83 11.51 -1.43
C ILE A 198 -1.59 12.04 -0.73
N TYR A 199 -1.79 12.99 0.19
CA TYR A 199 -0.72 13.60 0.98
C TYR A 199 -0.85 13.19 2.44
N ARG A 200 0.04 12.31 2.87
CA ARG A 200 0.15 11.84 4.26
C ARG A 200 1.58 12.00 4.73
N TRP A 201 2.09 13.22 4.68
CA TRP A 201 3.46 13.52 5.04
C TRP A 201 3.49 14.57 6.14
N ARG A 202 4.01 14.17 7.30
CA ARG A 202 4.21 15.06 8.45
C ARG A 202 5.69 15.18 8.73
N GLU A 203 6.15 16.36 9.07
CA GLU A 203 7.57 16.58 9.33
C GLU A 203 7.97 15.99 10.68
N LEU A 204 9.18 15.44 10.74
CA LEU A 204 9.73 14.93 12.00
C LEU A 204 10.23 16.09 12.85
N ASN A 205 10.02 16.02 14.17
CA ASN A 205 10.60 16.98 15.09
C ASN A 205 12.11 16.77 15.18
N GLN A 206 12.87 17.63 14.49
CA GLN A 206 14.32 17.53 14.38
C GLN A 206 15.09 17.85 15.67
N THR A 207 14.47 18.56 16.63
CA THR A 207 15.17 19.06 17.82
C THR A 207 15.07 18.11 19.01
N SER A 208 13.88 17.56 19.24
CA SER A 208 13.61 16.71 20.41
C SER A 208 12.85 15.44 20.07
N GLY A 209 12.58 15.20 18.78
CA GLY A 209 11.75 14.08 18.36
C GLY A 209 12.47 12.76 18.19
N LYS A 210 13.81 12.72 18.19
CA LYS A 210 14.59 11.49 17.99
C LYS A 210 15.08 10.92 19.33
N ARG A 211 14.63 9.72 19.71
CA ARG A 211 15.08 8.99 20.90
C ARG A 211 15.73 7.67 20.51
N GLN A 212 16.99 7.48 20.83
CA GLN A 212 17.67 6.19 20.61
C GLN A 212 17.13 5.12 21.57
N LEU A 213 16.92 3.93 21.04
CA LEU A 213 16.44 2.78 21.79
C LEU A 213 17.60 1.96 22.35
N LYS A 214 17.44 1.49 23.58
CA LYS A 214 18.38 0.56 24.18
C LYS A 214 18.01 -0.89 23.86
N PRO A 215 18.97 -1.82 23.76
CA PRO A 215 18.68 -3.22 23.46
C PRO A 215 17.64 -3.86 24.39
N GLU A 216 17.62 -3.49 25.67
CA GLU A 216 16.66 -4.02 26.64
C GLU A 216 15.20 -3.61 26.39
N GLU A 217 14.96 -2.52 25.65
CA GLU A 217 13.62 -2.06 25.25
C GLU A 217 13.05 -2.86 24.08
N LEU A 218 13.91 -3.61 23.38
CA LEU A 218 13.58 -4.30 22.14
C LEU A 218 13.28 -5.78 22.39
N ILE A 219 12.35 -6.34 21.61
CA ILE A 219 12.16 -7.79 21.50
C ILE A 219 13.17 -8.38 20.52
N SER A 220 13.53 -9.64 20.73
CA SER A 220 14.37 -10.38 19.78
C SER A 220 13.60 -10.72 18.50
N ARG A 221 14.33 -11.12 17.45
CA ARG A 221 13.69 -11.60 16.22
C ARG A 221 12.87 -12.87 16.47
N GLU A 222 13.36 -13.78 17.31
CA GLU A 222 12.70 -15.03 17.67
C GLU A 222 11.39 -14.76 18.43
N GLU A 223 11.38 -13.78 19.33
CA GLU A 223 10.17 -13.31 20.01
C GLU A 223 9.16 -12.74 19.00
N ALA A 224 9.63 -11.95 18.03
CA ALA A 224 8.80 -11.39 16.98
C ALA A 224 8.21 -12.46 16.04
N GLU A 225 8.97 -13.49 15.66
CA GLU A 225 8.48 -14.64 14.90
C GLU A 225 7.39 -15.41 15.67
N GLY A 226 7.55 -15.54 16.99
CA GLY A 226 6.53 -16.11 17.87
C GLY A 226 5.25 -15.27 17.95
N LEU A 227 5.35 -13.94 17.91
CA LEU A 227 4.21 -13.02 17.81
C LEU A 227 3.52 -13.13 16.45
N LEU A 228 4.28 -13.10 15.35
CA LEU A 228 3.76 -13.29 14.00
C LEU A 228 2.97 -14.60 13.87
N LYS A 229 3.51 -15.71 14.38
CA LYS A 229 2.82 -17.01 14.37
C LYS A 229 1.46 -16.94 15.04
N ARG A 230 1.36 -16.25 16.18
CA ARG A 230 0.10 -16.07 16.91
C ARG A 230 -0.88 -15.22 16.11
N GLN A 231 -0.40 -14.14 15.49
CA GLN A 231 -1.19 -13.28 14.62
C GLN A 231 -1.76 -14.06 13.42
N ILE A 232 -0.93 -14.83 12.71
CA ILE A 232 -1.37 -15.68 11.59
C ILE A 232 -2.44 -16.69 12.06
N ALA A 233 -2.23 -17.33 13.21
CA ALA A 233 -3.21 -18.28 13.75
C ALA A 233 -4.55 -17.62 14.12
N GLN A 234 -4.54 -16.35 14.56
CA GLN A 234 -5.75 -15.59 14.88
C GLN A 234 -6.51 -15.15 13.63
N GLU A 235 -5.79 -14.74 12.58
CA GLU A 235 -6.39 -14.20 11.35
C GLU A 235 -6.81 -15.29 10.36
N PHE A 236 -6.02 -16.36 10.24
CA PHE A 236 -6.18 -17.42 9.22
C PHE A 236 -6.50 -18.80 9.81
N GLY A 237 -6.57 -18.90 11.13
CA GLY A 237 -6.85 -20.14 11.86
C GLY A 237 -5.60 -20.93 12.23
N ALA A 238 -5.70 -21.73 13.30
CA ALA A 238 -4.57 -22.47 13.87
C ALA A 238 -3.95 -23.53 12.94
N ALA A 239 -4.69 -23.97 11.92
CA ALA A 239 -4.22 -24.94 10.93
C ALA A 239 -3.50 -24.30 9.72
N ALA A 240 -3.51 -22.96 9.62
CA ALA A 240 -2.84 -22.25 8.53
C ALA A 240 -1.34 -22.55 8.53
N LYS A 241 -0.82 -22.94 7.37
CA LYS A 241 0.62 -23.11 7.15
C LYS A 241 1.15 -21.79 6.61
N TYR A 242 2.39 -21.47 6.93
CA TYR A 242 3.03 -20.27 6.41
C TYR A 242 4.52 -20.49 6.16
N ASP A 243 5.05 -19.72 5.23
CA ASP A 243 6.46 -19.69 4.87
C ASP A 243 6.96 -18.24 4.82
N THR A 244 7.86 -17.89 5.73
CA THR A 244 8.45 -16.55 5.83
C THR A 244 9.57 -16.43 4.80
N LYS A 245 9.36 -15.59 3.79
CA LYS A 245 10.28 -15.33 2.68
C LYS A 245 11.39 -14.36 3.07
N SER A 246 11.05 -13.32 3.82
CA SER A 246 12.02 -12.33 4.29
C SER A 246 11.60 -11.73 5.63
N VAL A 247 12.59 -11.24 6.38
CA VAL A 247 12.40 -10.52 7.64
C VAL A 247 13.29 -9.28 7.60
N ASN A 248 12.68 -8.10 7.59
CA ASN A 248 13.37 -6.83 7.50
C ASN A 248 13.04 -5.96 8.72
N LYS A 249 13.99 -5.11 9.13
CA LYS A 249 13.70 -4.00 10.06
C LYS A 249 13.16 -2.83 9.24
N SER A 250 12.09 -2.22 9.72
CA SER A 250 11.48 -1.04 9.11
C SER A 250 11.00 -0.09 10.20
N TYR A 251 10.64 1.13 9.81
CA TYR A 251 9.82 2.00 10.64
C TYR A 251 8.35 1.86 10.27
N TYR A 252 7.45 2.01 11.22
CA TYR A 252 6.02 2.02 10.97
C TYR A 252 5.41 3.38 11.33
N ASP A 253 4.65 3.93 10.38
CA ASP A 253 3.82 5.12 10.55
C ASP A 253 2.34 4.70 10.54
N ASN A 254 1.74 4.63 11.72
CA ASN A 254 0.31 4.34 11.85
C ASN A 254 -0.58 5.58 11.64
N ASN A 255 -0.03 6.64 11.04
CA ASN A 255 -0.61 7.97 11.06
C ASN A 255 -0.85 8.54 12.48
N GLY A 256 -0.18 7.97 13.49
CA GLY A 256 -0.21 8.38 14.90
C GLY A 256 0.79 9.49 15.20
N THR A 257 1.26 9.67 16.42
CA THR A 257 2.17 10.77 16.79
C THR A 257 3.65 10.44 16.61
N ILE A 258 3.98 9.18 16.32
CA ILE A 258 5.36 8.72 16.19
C ILE A 258 5.62 7.81 14.99
N LEU A 259 6.92 7.65 14.68
CA LEU A 259 7.46 6.50 13.95
C LEU A 259 8.19 5.60 14.93
N GLN A 260 7.96 4.30 14.83
CA GLN A 260 8.60 3.30 15.68
C GLN A 260 9.13 2.12 14.87
N PRO A 261 10.18 1.44 15.35
CA PRO A 261 10.76 0.33 14.63
C PRO A 261 9.89 -0.92 14.75
N VAL A 262 9.80 -1.65 13.65
CA VAL A 262 9.04 -2.90 13.50
C VAL A 262 9.87 -3.94 12.77
N TYR A 263 9.57 -5.20 13.01
CA TYR A 263 9.91 -6.28 12.08
C TYR A 263 8.80 -6.40 11.04
N ALA A 264 9.19 -6.38 9.77
CA ALA A 264 8.32 -6.61 8.63
C ALA A 264 8.64 -8.00 8.04
N PHE A 265 7.64 -8.88 8.07
CA PHE A 265 7.72 -10.27 7.62
C PHE A 265 6.95 -10.43 6.32
N GLU A 266 7.65 -10.73 5.24
CA GLU A 266 6.99 -11.15 3.99
C GLU A 266 6.74 -12.64 4.08
N THR A 267 5.47 -13.02 4.11
CA THR A 267 5.04 -14.40 4.38
C THR A 267 4.07 -14.86 3.30
N VAL A 268 4.14 -16.14 2.94
CA VAL A 268 3.12 -16.79 2.11
C VAL A 268 2.33 -17.76 2.99
N ILE A 269 1.01 -17.58 3.04
CA ILE A 269 0.09 -18.39 3.83
C ILE A 269 -0.62 -19.37 2.93
N THR A 270 -0.66 -20.64 3.33
CA THR A 270 -1.36 -21.73 2.65
C THR A 270 -2.42 -22.30 3.59
N LEU A 271 -3.68 -22.22 3.18
CA LEU A 271 -4.82 -22.78 3.92
C LEU A 271 -4.99 -24.27 3.61
N GLU A 272 -5.74 -25.00 4.44
CA GLU A 272 -5.98 -26.44 4.24
C GLU A 272 -6.80 -26.74 2.97
N ASP A 273 -7.70 -25.83 2.61
CA ASP A 273 -8.46 -25.92 1.37
C ASP A 273 -7.54 -25.67 0.17
N LYS A 274 -7.19 -26.76 -0.51
CA LYS A 274 -6.31 -26.77 -1.68
C LYS A 274 -6.88 -26.02 -2.89
N GLN A 275 -8.15 -25.64 -2.88
CA GLN A 275 -8.75 -24.83 -3.94
C GLN A 275 -8.37 -23.35 -3.79
N LEU A 276 -8.01 -22.92 -2.58
CA LEU A 276 -7.59 -21.55 -2.32
C LEU A 276 -6.12 -21.36 -2.73
N GLN A 277 -5.86 -20.29 -3.47
CA GLN A 277 -4.50 -19.90 -3.82
C GLN A 277 -3.75 -19.41 -2.57
N PRO A 278 -2.41 -19.61 -2.51
CA PRO A 278 -1.61 -19.06 -1.43
C PRO A 278 -1.78 -17.54 -1.30
N ILE A 279 -1.84 -17.06 -0.06
CA ILE A 279 -2.05 -15.65 0.27
C ILE A 279 -0.71 -15.01 0.59
N HIS A 280 -0.34 -13.96 -0.13
CA HIS A 280 0.80 -13.13 0.24
C HIS A 280 0.41 -12.20 1.39
N TYR A 281 1.16 -12.27 2.48
CA TYR A 281 0.86 -11.61 3.73
C TYR A 281 2.08 -10.82 4.21
N LEU A 282 1.88 -9.56 4.56
CA LEU A 282 2.90 -8.73 5.21
C LEU A 282 2.57 -8.67 6.70
N GLY A 283 3.26 -9.50 7.50
CA GLY A 283 3.18 -9.43 8.95
C GLY A 283 4.03 -8.29 9.48
N VAL A 284 3.51 -7.52 10.43
CA VAL A 284 4.25 -6.42 11.06
C VAL A 284 4.17 -6.61 12.57
N VAL A 285 5.33 -6.62 13.23
CA VAL A 285 5.43 -6.80 14.69
C VAL A 285 6.26 -5.65 15.28
N GLU A 286 5.76 -5.02 16.34
CA GLU A 286 6.50 -3.97 17.05
C GLU A 286 7.84 -4.52 17.56
N MET A 287 8.93 -3.77 17.37
CA MET A 287 10.20 -4.13 18.00
C MET A 287 10.25 -3.72 19.47
N LEU A 288 9.42 -2.75 19.89
CA LEU A 288 9.37 -2.26 21.27
C LEU A 288 8.57 -3.21 22.16
N LYS A 289 9.13 -3.60 23.30
CA LYS A 289 8.39 -4.34 24.35
C LYS A 289 7.18 -3.56 24.86
N ASN A 290 7.34 -2.23 24.98
CA ASN A 290 6.31 -1.30 25.40
C ASN A 290 6.13 -0.25 24.29
N SER A 291 5.40 -0.64 23.26
CA SER A 291 5.06 0.28 22.18
C SER A 291 4.18 1.42 22.71
N PRO A 292 4.57 2.69 22.50
CA PRO A 292 3.75 3.84 22.91
C PRO A 292 2.50 4.01 22.04
N GLU A 293 2.45 3.41 20.84
CA GLU A 293 1.30 3.43 19.94
C GLU A 293 1.05 2.04 19.34
N PRO A 294 -0.13 1.43 19.54
CA PRO A 294 -0.44 0.15 18.92
C PRO A 294 -0.49 0.27 17.38
N LEU A 295 -0.05 -0.76 16.66
CA LEU A 295 0.02 -0.72 15.18
C LEU A 295 -1.34 -0.74 14.46
N HIS A 296 -2.46 -1.03 15.14
CA HIS A 296 -3.82 -1.07 14.58
C HIS A 296 -3.97 -1.78 13.20
N LEU A 297 -3.16 -2.81 12.93
CA LEU A 297 -3.04 -3.46 11.60
C LEU A 297 -4.35 -4.03 11.05
N LEU A 298 -5.27 -4.39 11.95
CA LEU A 298 -6.54 -5.06 11.64
C LEU A 298 -7.77 -4.17 11.86
N ASN A 299 -7.58 -2.89 12.15
CA ASN A 299 -8.71 -1.98 12.20
C ASN A 299 -9.24 -1.77 10.78
N VAL A 300 -10.13 -2.67 10.36
CA VAL A 300 -10.97 -2.46 9.18
C VAL A 300 -11.86 -1.27 9.49
N ASP A 301 -11.93 -0.29 8.57
CA ASP A 301 -12.86 0.82 8.67
C ASP A 301 -14.26 0.27 9.02
N PRO A 302 -14.91 0.73 10.09
CA PRO A 302 -16.24 0.29 10.46
C PRO A 302 -17.24 0.34 9.30
N LYS A 303 -17.16 1.36 8.43
CA LYS A 303 -17.99 1.49 7.21
C LYS A 303 -17.65 0.41 6.19
N ALA A 304 -16.37 0.09 5.99
CA ALA A 304 -15.97 -1.03 5.13
C ALA A 304 -16.47 -2.37 5.70
N ARG A 305 -16.39 -2.55 7.03
CA ARG A 305 -16.93 -3.74 7.72
C ARG A 305 -18.45 -3.84 7.56
N ASP A 306 -19.15 -2.73 7.62
CA ASP A 306 -20.61 -2.69 7.45
C ASP A 306 -21.02 -2.90 5.98
N GLN A 307 -20.25 -2.39 5.01
CA GLN A 307 -20.43 -2.68 3.58
C GLN A 307 -20.16 -4.15 3.26
N ILE A 308 -19.12 -4.76 3.83
CA ILE A 308 -18.84 -6.20 3.71
C ILE A 308 -20.02 -7.02 4.27
N LYS A 309 -20.57 -6.63 5.43
CA LYS A 309 -21.75 -7.27 6.01
C LYS A 309 -23.02 -7.07 5.18
N MET A 310 -23.15 -5.95 4.46
CA MET A 310 -24.28 -5.71 3.54
C MET A 310 -24.17 -6.58 2.28
N ILE A 311 -22.96 -6.80 1.76
CA ILE A 311 -22.71 -7.74 0.65
C ILE A 311 -23.08 -9.17 1.06
N ASP A 312 -22.71 -9.59 2.27
CA ASP A 312 -22.98 -10.94 2.79
C ASP A 312 -24.47 -11.18 3.12
N ARG A 313 -25.24 -10.10 3.34
CA ARG A 313 -26.69 -10.15 3.58
C ARG A 313 -27.54 -9.95 2.33
N GLY A 314 -26.94 -9.46 1.25
CA GLY A 314 -27.55 -9.52 -0.06
C GLY A 314 -27.49 -10.96 -0.54
N GLN A 315 -28.58 -11.71 -0.40
CA GLN A 315 -28.80 -12.87 -1.25
C GLN A 315 -28.57 -12.40 -2.68
N ILE A 316 -27.50 -12.88 -3.31
CA ILE A 316 -27.33 -12.77 -4.75
C ILE A 316 -28.53 -13.51 -5.32
N ASP A 317 -29.54 -12.76 -5.72
CA ASP A 317 -30.66 -13.32 -6.43
C ASP A 317 -30.15 -13.80 -7.79
N THR A 318 -29.76 -15.07 -7.85
CA THR A 318 -29.34 -15.73 -9.07
C THR A 318 -30.52 -16.05 -10.00
N SER A 319 -31.74 -15.59 -9.69
CA SER A 319 -32.94 -15.89 -10.48
C SER A 319 -33.14 -15.00 -11.71
N TYR A 320 -32.10 -14.31 -12.19
CA TYR A 320 -32.16 -13.62 -13.49
C TYR A 320 -32.22 -14.62 -14.65
N HIS A 321 -33.40 -15.18 -14.90
CA HIS A 321 -33.77 -15.82 -16.14
C HIS A 321 -33.96 -14.74 -17.20
N GLY A 322 -32.87 -14.37 -17.86
CA GLY A 322 -32.94 -13.58 -19.09
C GLY A 322 -33.75 -14.34 -20.13
N THR A 323 -35.00 -13.92 -20.35
CA THR A 323 -35.76 -14.29 -21.53
C THR A 323 -35.03 -13.72 -22.74
N GLN A 324 -34.55 -14.63 -23.61
CA GLN A 324 -34.02 -14.22 -24.91
C GLN A 324 -35.12 -13.49 -25.69
N PRO A 325 -34.82 -12.36 -26.35
CA PRO A 325 -35.77 -11.73 -27.23
C PRO A 325 -36.00 -12.64 -28.45
N THR A 326 -37.24 -13.07 -28.65
CA THR A 326 -37.67 -13.70 -29.89
C THR A 326 -37.60 -12.66 -31.00
N LYS A 327 -36.96 -13.04 -32.11
CA LYS A 327 -36.95 -12.26 -33.36
C LYS A 327 -38.34 -12.34 -33.99
N ASP A 328 -38.94 -11.18 -34.22
CA ASP A 328 -39.90 -10.96 -35.30
C ASP A 328 -39.22 -10.17 -36.43
#